data_AF-A0A285AX12-F1
#
_entry.id   AF-A0A285AX12-F1
#
_cell.length_a   1.000
_cell.length_b   1.000
_cell.length_c   1.000
_cell.angle_alpha   90.00
_cell.angle_beta   90.00
_cell.angle_gamma   90.00
#
_symmetry.space_group_name_H-M   'P 1'
#
loop_
_entity.id
_entity.type
_entity.pdbx_description
1 polymer ?
#
loop_
_entity_poly.entity_id
_entity_poly.type
_entity_poly.pdbx_seq_one_letter_code
_entity_poly.pdbx_strand_id
1 'polypeptide(L)' 'MFYGRNWTGITLEKFICFLDRYIRWYNEKRIKLSLGAMSPVKYRQHLGITT' A
#
# COMPACT_ATOMS: atom_id res chain seq x y z
N MET A 1 4.38 17.16 10.03
CA MET A 1 3.95 16.93 8.63
C MET A 1 4.69 15.70 8.12
N PHE A 2 3.98 14.70 7.58
CA PHE A 2 4.59 13.46 7.07
C PHE A 2 4.03 13.18 5.67
N TYR A 3 4.91 13.03 4.67
CA TYR A 3 4.55 12.92 3.25
C TYR A 3 3.55 13.99 2.78
N GLY A 4 3.80 15.25 3.11
CA GLY A 4 2.93 16.36 2.69
C GLY A 4 1.57 16.43 3.38
N ARG A 5 1.27 15.52 4.31
CA ARG A 5 0.00 15.53 5.07
C ARG A 5 0.22 16.00 6.50
N ASN A 6 -0.68 16.87 6.96
CA ASN A 6 -0.78 17.22 8.37
C ASN A 6 -1.58 16.14 9.11
N TRP A 7 -1.03 15.65 10.21
CA TRP A 7 -1.62 14.59 11.03
C TRP A 7 -2.00 15.09 12.43
N THR A 8 -1.78 16.37 12.74
CA THR A 8 -2.16 16.97 14.01
C THR A 8 -3.67 16.82 14.23
N GLY A 9 -4.07 16.33 15.42
CA GLY A 9 -5.47 16.12 15.78
C GLY A 9 -6.11 14.84 15.23
N ILE A 10 -5.37 14.02 14.47
CA ILE A 10 -5.84 12.69 14.06
C ILE A 10 -5.66 11.72 15.25
N THR A 11 -6.72 10.98 15.59
CA THR A 11 -6.64 9.94 16.63
C THR A 11 -5.85 8.73 16.12
N LEU A 12 -5.33 7.93 17.04
CA LEU A 12 -4.58 6.74 16.70
C LEU A 12 -5.41 5.75 15.85
N GLU A 13 -6.69 5.57 16.17
CA GLU A 13 -7.60 4.68 15.46
C GLU A 13 -7.80 5.13 14.01
N LYS A 14 -8.00 6.44 13.81
CA LYS A 14 -8.11 7.01 12.45
C LYS A 14 -6.80 6.85 11.68
N PHE A 15 -5.66 7.05 12.33
CA PHE A 15 -4.37 6.83 11.71
C PHE A 15 -4.19 5.37 11.25
N ILE A 16 -4.51 4.40 12.12
CA ILE A 16 -4.45 2.97 11.79
C ILE A 16 -5.35 2.65 10.59
N CYS A 17 -6.57 3.20 10.54
CA CYS A 17 -7.48 3.02 9.41
C CYS A 17 -6.89 3.56 8.10
N PHE A 18 -6.29 4.76 8.13
CA PHE A 18 -5.63 5.32 6.94
C PHE A 18 -4.43 4.49 6.51
N LEU A 19 -3.65 3.98 7.47
CA LEU A 19 -2.48 3.15 7.21
C LEU A 19 -2.88 1.80 6.59
N ASP A 20 -3.88 1.11 7.15
CA ASP A 20 -4.41 -0.14 6.58
C ASP A 20 -4.89 0.05 5.13
N ARG A 21 -5.70 1.10 4.89
CA ARG A 21 -6.17 1.42 3.53
C ARG A 21 -5.01 1.69 2.57
N TYR A 22 -3.98 2.41 3.02
CA TYR A 22 -2.80 2.68 2.21
C TYR A 22 -2.01 1.40 1.89
N ILE A 23 -1.79 0.54 2.88
CA ILE A 23 -1.04 -0.71 2.70
C ILE A 23 -1.77 -1.63 1.70
N ARG A 24 -3.10 -1.77 1.82
CA ARG A 24 -3.91 -2.54 0.87
C ARG A 24 -3.78 -1.98 -0.55
N TRP A 25 -3.96 -0.68 -0.72
CA TRP A 25 -3.79 -0.04 -2.03
C TRP A 25 -2.38 -0.24 -2.59
N TYR A 26 -1.34 -0.06 -1.78
CA TYR A 26 0.05 -0.22 -2.21
C TYR A 26 0.32 -1.66 -2.68
N ASN A 27 -0.19 -2.66 -1.97
CA ASN A 27 0.03 -4.05 -2.30
C ASN A 27 -0.78 -4.53 -3.50
N GLU A 28 -2.04 -4.12 -3.60
CA GLU A 28 -2.98 -4.69 -4.57
C GLU A 28 -3.11 -3.86 -5.84
N LYS A 29 -3.05 -2.53 -5.72
CA LYS A 29 -3.46 -1.59 -6.79
C LYS A 29 -2.29 -0.80 -7.37
N ARG A 30 -1.29 -0.45 -6.56
CA ARG A 30 -0.14 0.32 -7.06
C ARG A 30 0.67 -0.49 -8.06
N ILE A 31 0.81 0.03 -9.28
CA ILE A 31 1.62 -0.57 -10.33
C ILE A 31 3.08 -0.14 -10.19
N LYS A 32 4.00 -1.09 -10.31
CA LYS A 32 5.45 -0.85 -10.37
C LYS A 32 6.02 -1.32 -11.69
N LEU A 33 6.66 -0.41 -12.43
CA LEU A 33 7.34 -0.74 -13.69
C LEU A 33 8.46 -1.76 -13.50
N SER A 34 9.21 -1.66 -12.39
CA SER A 34 10.25 -2.63 -12.03
C SER A 34 9.73 -4.04 -11.74
N LEU A 35 8.41 -4.20 -11.59
CA LEU A 35 7.73 -5.50 -11.42
C LEU A 35 7.02 -5.92 -12.71
N GLY A 36 7.51 -5.50 -13.88
CA GLY A 36 6.85 -5.80 -15.16
C GLY A 36 5.47 -5.15 -15.29
N ALA A 37 5.32 -3.93 -14.76
CA ALA A 37 4.04 -3.21 -14.70
C ALA A 37 2.93 -3.97 -13.94
N MET A 38 3.30 -4.74 -12.92
CA MET A 38 2.36 -5.41 -12.00
C MET A 38 2.27 -4.71 -10.65
N SER A 39 1.19 -5.01 -9.91
CA SER A 39 1.13 -4.71 -8.48
C SER A 39 1.95 -5.72 -7.66
N PRO A 40 2.40 -5.37 -6.44
CA PRO A 40 3.18 -6.28 -5.61
C PRO A 40 2.54 -7.66 -5.40
N VAL A 41 1.22 -7.71 -5.17
CA VAL A 41 0.48 -8.99 -5.03
C VAL A 41 0.51 -9.77 -6.34
N LYS A 42 0.16 -9.15 -7.46
CA LYS A 42 0.17 -9.81 -8.78
C LYS A 42 1.55 -10.34 -9.14
N TYR A 43 2.59 -9.58 -8.82
CA TYR A 43 3.96 -10.00 -9.06
C TYR A 43 4.33 -11.24 -8.24
N ARG A 44 3.97 -11.30 -6.96
CA ARG A 44 4.20 -12.49 -6.13
C ARG A 44 3.43 -13.72 -6.62
N GLN A 45 2.20 -13.53 -7.10
CA GLN A 45 1.40 -14.59 -7.74
C GLN A 45 2.05 -15.07 -9.04
N HIS A 46 2.54 -14.16 -9.88
CA HIS A 46 3.27 -14.49 -11.10
C HIS A 46 4.55 -15.31 -10.82
N LEU A 47 5.21 -15.04 -9.69
CA LEU A 47 6.37 -15.81 -9.24
C LEU A 47 6.01 -17.13 -8.52
N GLY A 48 4.74 -17.42 -8.28
CA GLY A 48 4.30 -18.62 -7.53
C GLY A 48 4.66 -18.61 -6.04
N ILE A 49 4.97 -17.44 -5.47
CA ILE A 49 5.37 -17.28 -4.05
C ILE A 49 4.15 -17.16 -3.13
N THR A 50 3.02 -16.74 -3.67
CA THR A 50 1.75 -16.57 -2.96
C THR A 50 0.65 -17.17 -3.83
N THR A 51 -0.19 -18.02 -3.23
CA THR A 51 -1.44 -18.51 -3.79
C THR A 51 -2.52 -17.43 -3.69
#